data_AF-A0A1G9Q668-F1
#
_entry.id   AF-A0A1G9Q668-F1
#
_cell.length_a   1.000
_cell.length_b   1.000
_cell.length_c   1.000
_cell.angle_alpha   90.00
_cell.angle_beta   90.00
_cell.angle_gamma   90.00
#
_symmetry.space_group_name_H-M   'P 1'
#
loop_
_entity.id
_entity.type
_entity.pdbx_description
1 polymer ?
#
loop_
_entity_poly.entity_id
_entity_poly.type
_entity_poly.pdbx_seq_one_letter_code
_entity_poly.pdbx_strand_id
1 'polypeptide(L)'
;MRSSRLLLHARQLLCTAMVATLAACGGGSDDGAEVGPAPGTQQYPAGIWEGTAGTGTAQRVMIGFVDGGVDGKGGEFYFARGAAGSAGYDSLYGLLRTDVTTVQATGVTYFSVQDGKFANGLTLRGTASSNPVTGKPATLSGNYTSPAATAAATGTPTSFKMSYSALNNYPARADLLAGTYRGSGLFGGSWVLSISLRGTVSGRVGNCSVQGTATPRAPDSALYSVSMSLVGDEATCGPYAGTQQSGIAVLRYATGSQTPNGIWMFTRNTTGTPNTYVLNGLADPKQPVIPSPTPLSITGNWAGTLQLPAGVRGDESVWGSVLPDGGFFFYTNSSFNHNALYGRLIRYEDASLNRFVSANDSVFFDRLAGGTGDYQGGYVGGVLVDAVLESTGQSGAATRMSGSYSYVSQPGGYPTGFIMQPDPLYALPAGVVPNVNMIVGTYTMAGTGFGGHTVNVSVAADGSITGTTSNGCEIVGTLLGTTDSGKPQNLYRVEAFGYLASTLVPSNTIGCELSTGPSQSGAAAALFDQEGRVSGLRILTAGLQVSGQRAHTVFVGTKR
;
A
#
# COMPACT_ATOMS: atom_id res chain seq x y z
N MET A 1 -10.63 -80.48 31.26
CA MET A 1 -11.72 -81.03 30.42
C MET A 1 -11.99 -80.11 29.24
N ARG A 2 -11.66 -80.62 28.04
CA ARG A 2 -12.34 -80.46 26.73
C ARG A 2 -12.76 -79.05 26.28
N SER A 3 -12.10 -78.47 25.26
CA SER A 3 -12.31 -78.66 23.79
C SER A 3 -13.13 -77.46 23.27
N SER A 4 -12.80 -76.71 22.21
CA SER A 4 -12.42 -77.04 20.82
C SER A 4 -11.89 -75.74 20.16
N ARG A 5 -10.74 -75.66 19.49
CA ARG A 5 -10.31 -76.15 18.14
C ARG A 5 -10.87 -75.39 16.92
N LEU A 6 -9.92 -74.76 16.18
CA LEU A 6 -9.74 -74.64 14.71
C LEU A 6 -10.81 -73.87 13.89
N LEU A 7 -10.58 -73.28 12.69
CA LEU A 7 -9.62 -73.52 11.59
C LEU A 7 -9.59 -72.28 10.63
N LEU A 8 -8.38 -71.97 10.15
CA LEU A 8 -7.97 -71.57 8.78
C LEU A 8 -8.77 -70.53 7.96
N HIS A 9 -8.04 -69.59 7.35
CA HIS A 9 -7.58 -69.76 5.96
C HIS A 9 -6.29 -68.98 5.67
N ALA A 10 -5.31 -69.71 5.15
CA ALA A 10 -4.07 -69.22 4.59
C ALA A 10 -4.27 -68.78 3.14
N ARG A 11 -3.56 -67.73 2.71
CA ARG A 11 -3.03 -67.65 1.35
C ARG A 11 -1.72 -66.86 1.36
N GLN A 12 -0.63 -67.60 1.15
CA GLN A 12 0.67 -67.08 0.76
C GLN A 12 0.59 -66.55 -0.67
N LEU A 13 1.27 -65.42 -0.92
CA LEU A 13 1.98 -65.22 -2.19
C LEU A 13 3.32 -64.56 -1.86
N LEU A 14 4.37 -65.29 -2.24
CA LEU A 14 5.79 -64.98 -2.11
C LEU A 14 6.25 -64.09 -3.28
N CYS A 15 7.29 -63.29 -3.01
CA CYS A 15 8.25 -62.67 -3.96
C CYS A 15 7.71 -61.54 -4.84
N THR A 16 8.38 -60.39 -5.01
CA THR A 16 9.81 -60.22 -5.29
C THR A 16 10.25 -58.77 -5.02
N ALA A 17 11.53 -58.59 -4.72
CA ALA A 17 12.21 -57.37 -4.29
C ALA A 17 12.21 -56.20 -5.30
N MET A 18 12.17 -54.97 -4.77
CA MET A 18 13.06 -53.89 -5.17
C MET A 18 13.22 -52.91 -4.00
N VAL A 19 14.29 -53.11 -3.22
CA VAL A 19 14.87 -52.07 -2.36
C VAL A 19 15.59 -51.13 -3.31
N ALA A 20 15.00 -49.98 -3.61
CA ALA A 20 15.73 -48.88 -4.24
C ALA A 20 16.58 -48.22 -3.16
N THR A 21 17.88 -48.51 -3.23
CA THR A 21 18.93 -47.96 -2.39
C THR A 21 18.91 -46.44 -2.42
N LEU A 22 18.65 -45.83 -1.25
CA LEU A 22 19.21 -44.53 -0.92
C LEU A 22 20.74 -44.66 -1.03
N ALA A 23 21.34 -44.04 -2.04
CA ALA A 23 22.76 -43.74 -2.00
C ALA A 23 22.99 -42.57 -1.02
N ALA A 24 22.85 -42.86 0.26
CA ALA A 24 23.55 -42.13 1.30
C ALA A 24 25.00 -42.62 1.29
N CYS A 25 25.88 -41.93 0.56
CA CYS A 25 27.30 -41.98 0.85
C CYS A 25 27.60 -40.86 1.84
N GLY A 26 27.57 -41.20 3.13
CA GLY A 26 27.98 -40.31 4.21
C GLY A 26 28.54 -41.16 5.34
N GLY A 27 29.87 -41.26 5.41
CA GLY A 27 30.58 -41.91 6.51
C GLY A 27 31.97 -42.40 6.13
N GLY A 28 32.97 -41.50 6.15
CA GLY A 28 34.38 -41.83 6.00
C GLY A 28 35.25 -40.60 6.27
N SER A 29 36.21 -40.75 7.17
CA SER A 29 36.98 -39.76 7.92
C SER A 29 38.10 -39.03 7.16
N ASP A 30 38.40 -37.84 7.69
CA ASP A 30 39.66 -37.07 7.76
C ASP A 30 40.42 -36.62 6.48
N ASP A 31 40.74 -35.31 6.50
CA ASP A 31 41.77 -34.58 5.74
C ASP A 31 41.67 -34.48 4.20
N GLY A 32 40.45 -34.54 3.65
CA GLY A 32 40.19 -34.07 2.29
C GLY A 32 39.76 -32.61 2.31
N ALA A 33 40.56 -31.69 1.75
CA ALA A 33 40.09 -30.35 1.42
C ALA A 33 38.72 -30.47 0.74
N GLU A 34 37.71 -29.71 1.18
CA GLU A 34 36.40 -29.71 0.52
C GLU A 34 36.61 -29.27 -0.94
N VAL A 35 36.71 -30.25 -1.85
CA VAL A 35 36.89 -30.02 -3.28
C VAL A 35 35.51 -29.96 -3.90
N GLY A 36 35.19 -28.83 -4.51
CA GLY A 36 33.93 -28.61 -5.19
C GLY A 36 33.70 -29.55 -6.38
N PRO A 37 32.53 -29.44 -7.02
CA PRO A 37 32.11 -30.35 -8.08
C PRO A 37 33.11 -30.31 -9.23
N ALA A 38 33.38 -31.47 -9.84
CA ALA A 38 34.25 -31.55 -11.00
C ALA A 38 33.74 -30.61 -12.13
N PRO A 39 34.64 -30.00 -12.91
CA PRO A 39 34.25 -29.22 -14.09
C PRO A 39 33.30 -30.02 -14.99
N GLY A 40 32.23 -29.39 -15.46
CA GLY A 40 31.21 -30.05 -16.29
C GLY A 40 30.07 -30.72 -15.50
N THR A 41 30.02 -30.56 -14.16
CA THR A 41 28.89 -31.03 -13.36
C THR A 41 27.63 -30.19 -13.61
N GLN A 42 26.47 -30.86 -13.73
CA GLN A 42 25.15 -30.22 -13.83
C GLN A 42 24.91 -29.25 -12.67
N GLN A 43 24.56 -28.01 -13.01
CA GLN A 43 24.16 -26.99 -12.05
C GLN A 43 22.63 -26.91 -11.94
N TYR A 44 22.18 -26.56 -10.73
CA TYR A 44 20.77 -26.46 -10.36
C TYR A 44 20.53 -25.06 -9.80
N PRO A 45 20.10 -24.08 -10.63
CA PRO A 45 20.05 -22.67 -10.21
C PRO A 45 18.81 -22.32 -9.36
N ALA A 46 18.07 -23.31 -8.86
CA ALA A 46 16.83 -23.10 -8.14
C ALA A 46 17.05 -22.24 -6.88
N GLY A 47 16.24 -21.20 -6.70
CA GLY A 47 16.25 -20.36 -5.51
C GLY A 47 16.26 -18.86 -5.80
N ILE A 48 16.54 -18.11 -4.73
CA ILE A 48 16.58 -16.65 -4.69
C ILE A 48 18.00 -16.15 -4.96
N TRP A 49 18.10 -15.11 -5.78
CA TRP A 49 19.35 -14.54 -6.29
C TRP A 49 19.38 -13.03 -6.06
N GLU A 50 20.55 -12.49 -5.67
CA GLU A 50 20.74 -11.05 -5.43
C GLU A 50 22.04 -10.57 -6.08
N GLY A 51 22.02 -9.40 -6.70
CA GLY A 51 23.20 -8.81 -7.31
C GLY A 51 22.91 -7.57 -8.12
N THR A 52 23.47 -7.50 -9.33
CA THR A 52 23.40 -6.30 -10.17
C THR A 52 23.24 -6.61 -11.65
N ALA A 53 22.71 -5.62 -12.38
CA ALA A 53 22.62 -5.59 -13.84
C ALA A 53 23.23 -4.29 -14.40
N GLY A 54 23.90 -4.38 -15.55
CA GLY A 54 24.62 -3.28 -16.18
C GLY A 54 26.04 -3.09 -15.62
N THR A 55 26.73 -2.08 -16.13
CA THR A 55 28.11 -1.74 -15.76
C THR A 55 28.25 -0.25 -15.47
N GLY A 56 29.28 0.12 -14.71
CA GLY A 56 29.60 1.51 -14.39
C GLY A 56 28.44 2.26 -13.73
N THR A 57 28.20 3.50 -14.15
CA THR A 57 27.13 4.37 -13.61
C THR A 57 25.71 3.89 -13.98
N ALA A 58 25.59 3.00 -14.95
CA ALA A 58 24.32 2.36 -15.35
C ALA A 58 24.04 1.06 -14.59
N GLN A 59 24.93 0.64 -13.68
CA GLN A 59 24.72 -0.54 -12.84
C GLN A 59 23.52 -0.31 -11.90
N ARG A 60 22.65 -1.32 -11.80
CA ARG A 60 21.44 -1.31 -10.98
C ARG A 60 21.37 -2.58 -10.14
N VAL A 61 20.72 -2.50 -8.98
CA VAL A 61 20.43 -3.67 -8.14
C VAL A 61 19.52 -4.62 -8.91
N MET A 62 19.74 -5.92 -8.74
CA MET A 62 18.92 -6.97 -9.31
C MET A 62 18.62 -8.02 -8.25
N ILE A 63 17.36 -8.42 -8.13
CA ILE A 63 16.92 -9.52 -7.27
C ILE A 63 16.08 -10.47 -8.11
N GLY A 64 16.11 -11.76 -7.79
CA GLY A 64 15.45 -12.73 -8.63
C GLY A 64 15.11 -14.04 -7.94
N PHE A 65 14.23 -14.78 -8.60
CA PHE A 65 13.93 -16.17 -8.28
C PHE A 65 13.97 -17.00 -9.55
N VAL A 66 14.52 -18.21 -9.42
CA VAL A 66 14.48 -19.25 -10.45
C VAL A 66 13.82 -20.48 -9.84
N ASP A 67 12.75 -20.94 -10.46
CA ASP A 67 12.15 -22.23 -10.17
C ASP A 67 13.09 -23.35 -10.63
N GLY A 68 13.21 -24.40 -9.83
CA GLY A 68 13.97 -25.59 -10.23
C GLY A 68 13.30 -26.37 -11.34
N GLY A 69 11.97 -26.26 -11.49
CA GLY A 69 11.22 -27.15 -12.38
C GLY A 69 11.28 -28.61 -11.88
N VAL A 70 10.83 -29.55 -12.72
CA VAL A 70 10.67 -30.97 -12.32
C VAL A 70 12.01 -31.66 -12.07
N ASP A 71 13.05 -31.32 -12.82
CA ASP A 71 14.38 -31.95 -12.77
C ASP A 71 15.45 -31.06 -12.13
N GLY A 72 15.06 -29.91 -11.56
CA GLY A 72 15.96 -28.94 -10.93
C GLY A 72 16.75 -28.08 -11.94
N LYS A 73 16.66 -28.34 -13.24
CA LYS A 73 17.46 -27.66 -14.27
C LYS A 73 16.89 -26.30 -14.67
N GLY A 74 15.80 -25.86 -14.06
CA GLY A 74 15.20 -24.56 -14.29
C GLY A 74 13.72 -24.68 -14.69
N GLY A 75 12.98 -23.62 -14.41
CA GLY A 75 11.58 -23.48 -14.72
C GLY A 75 11.24 -22.01 -14.92
N GLU A 76 10.12 -21.56 -14.35
CA GLU A 76 9.79 -20.14 -14.37
C GLU A 76 10.84 -19.32 -13.61
N PHE A 77 11.15 -18.14 -14.11
CA PHE A 77 11.97 -17.18 -13.39
C PHE A 77 11.31 -15.80 -13.36
N TYR A 78 11.65 -15.05 -12.31
CA TYR A 78 11.25 -13.66 -12.11
C TYR A 78 12.46 -12.89 -11.63
N PHE A 79 12.92 -11.92 -12.40
CA PHE A 79 13.98 -11.00 -12.02
C PHE A 79 13.45 -9.58 -11.98
N ALA A 80 13.79 -8.84 -10.93
CA ALA A 80 13.55 -7.43 -10.79
C ALA A 80 14.87 -6.66 -10.89
N ARG A 81 14.93 -5.69 -11.80
CA ARG A 81 16.06 -4.79 -11.97
C ARG A 81 15.64 -3.39 -11.53
N GLY A 82 16.44 -2.73 -10.70
CA GLY A 82 16.18 -1.33 -10.34
C GLY A 82 16.11 -0.45 -11.58
N ALA A 83 15.02 0.31 -11.73
CA ALA A 83 14.88 1.27 -12.81
C ALA A 83 15.85 2.45 -12.60
N ALA A 84 16.03 3.31 -13.60
CA ALA A 84 16.71 4.59 -13.36
C ALA A 84 15.78 5.53 -12.57
N GLY A 85 16.34 6.26 -11.59
CA GLY A 85 15.57 7.14 -10.70
C GLY A 85 14.82 6.39 -9.59
N SER A 86 13.74 6.99 -9.10
CA SER A 86 12.91 6.48 -7.99
C SER A 86 11.70 5.65 -8.44
N ALA A 87 11.62 5.27 -9.72
CA ALA A 87 10.43 4.64 -10.31
C ALA A 87 10.16 3.19 -9.85
N GLY A 88 11.08 2.57 -9.12
CA GLY A 88 10.95 1.20 -8.63
C GLY A 88 11.78 0.21 -9.45
N TYR A 89 11.15 -0.89 -9.87
CA TYR A 89 11.84 -2.02 -10.52
C TYR A 89 11.18 -2.41 -11.83
N ASP A 90 12.01 -2.60 -12.85
CA ASP A 90 11.67 -3.29 -14.07
C ASP A 90 11.58 -4.80 -13.80
N SER A 91 10.76 -5.51 -14.58
CA SER A 91 10.56 -6.96 -14.44
C SER A 91 11.04 -7.70 -15.67
N LEU A 92 11.73 -8.83 -15.47
CA LEU A 92 12.06 -9.81 -16.49
C LEU A 92 11.55 -11.17 -16.04
N TYR A 93 10.76 -11.84 -16.88
CA TYR A 93 10.25 -13.16 -16.55
C TYR A 93 10.12 -14.04 -17.79
N GLY A 94 10.10 -15.35 -17.56
CA GLY A 94 9.99 -16.34 -18.62
C GLY A 94 10.33 -17.74 -18.11
N LEU A 95 10.76 -18.61 -19.03
CA LEU A 95 11.22 -19.96 -18.74
C LEU A 95 12.73 -20.04 -18.92
N LEU A 96 13.43 -20.40 -17.86
CA LEU A 96 14.89 -20.54 -17.82
C LEU A 96 15.25 -22.02 -17.75
N ARG A 97 16.25 -22.40 -18.53
CA ARG A 97 16.81 -23.76 -18.56
C ARG A 97 18.31 -23.72 -18.35
N THR A 98 18.82 -24.77 -17.72
CA THR A 98 20.23 -24.94 -17.38
C THR A 98 20.73 -26.27 -17.87
N ASP A 99 21.75 -26.23 -18.72
CA ASP A 99 22.45 -27.41 -19.17
C ASP A 99 23.91 -27.32 -18.76
N VAL A 100 24.34 -28.27 -17.93
CA VAL A 100 25.66 -28.25 -17.29
C VAL A 100 25.85 -26.94 -16.51
N THR A 101 26.54 -25.95 -17.07
CA THR A 101 26.71 -24.61 -16.49
C THR A 101 25.97 -23.53 -17.27
N THR A 102 25.53 -23.83 -18.49
CA THR A 102 24.93 -22.86 -19.41
C THR A 102 23.49 -22.59 -19.01
N VAL A 103 23.16 -21.33 -18.82
CA VAL A 103 21.81 -20.85 -18.54
C VAL A 103 21.23 -20.16 -19.77
N GLN A 104 20.02 -20.51 -20.15
CA GLN A 104 19.33 -19.91 -21.29
C GLN A 104 17.83 -19.74 -21.03
N ALA A 105 17.31 -18.58 -21.41
CA ALA A 105 15.88 -18.33 -21.59
C ALA A 105 15.64 -17.64 -22.93
N THR A 106 14.58 -18.05 -23.63
CA THR A 106 14.13 -17.45 -24.90
C THR A 106 12.67 -17.09 -24.80
N GLY A 107 12.23 -16.06 -25.52
CA GLY A 107 10.85 -15.59 -25.39
C GLY A 107 10.61 -14.86 -24.06
N VAL A 108 11.66 -14.29 -23.48
CA VAL A 108 11.59 -13.54 -22.22
C VAL A 108 10.76 -12.28 -22.43
N THR A 109 9.92 -11.97 -21.44
CA THR A 109 9.18 -10.72 -21.37
C THR A 109 9.87 -9.77 -20.40
N TYR A 110 10.05 -8.53 -20.84
CA TYR A 110 10.51 -7.41 -20.06
C TYR A 110 9.35 -6.44 -19.86
N PHE A 111 9.22 -5.89 -18.66
CA PHE A 111 8.33 -4.78 -18.35
C PHE A 111 9.14 -3.63 -17.77
N SER A 112 8.98 -2.43 -18.35
CA SER A 112 9.63 -1.20 -17.91
C SER A 112 8.68 -0.38 -17.06
N VAL A 113 9.04 -0.12 -15.80
CA VAL A 113 8.18 0.64 -14.87
C VAL A 113 8.17 2.14 -15.19
N GLN A 114 9.19 2.63 -15.88
CA GLN A 114 9.34 4.06 -16.18
C GLN A 114 8.31 4.57 -17.19
N ASP A 115 7.96 3.75 -18.18
CA ASP A 115 7.06 4.10 -19.27
C ASP A 115 5.87 3.14 -19.40
N GLY A 116 5.78 2.13 -18.53
CA GLY A 116 4.68 1.17 -18.51
C GLY A 116 4.64 0.23 -19.71
N LYS A 117 5.76 0.05 -20.43
CA LYS A 117 5.80 -0.73 -21.67
C LYS A 117 6.39 -2.12 -21.50
N PHE A 118 5.90 -3.03 -22.34
CA PHE A 118 6.42 -4.39 -22.47
C PHE A 118 7.35 -4.53 -23.68
N ALA A 119 8.43 -5.28 -23.52
CA ALA A 119 9.21 -5.83 -24.63
C ALA A 119 9.21 -7.36 -24.53
N ASN A 120 8.83 -8.04 -25.61
CA ASN A 120 8.71 -9.49 -25.67
C ASN A 120 9.76 -10.09 -26.60
N GLY A 121 10.00 -11.39 -26.47
CA GLY A 121 10.91 -12.10 -27.37
C GLY A 121 12.39 -11.93 -27.04
N LEU A 122 12.72 -11.45 -25.83
CA LEU A 122 14.11 -11.30 -25.40
C LEU A 122 14.77 -12.66 -25.22
N THR A 123 16.11 -12.65 -25.28
CA THR A 123 16.93 -13.79 -24.87
C THR A 123 17.76 -13.43 -23.66
N LEU A 124 17.88 -14.37 -22.74
CA LEU A 124 18.80 -14.32 -21.61
C LEU A 124 19.76 -15.51 -21.74
N ARG A 125 21.06 -15.26 -21.65
CA ARG A 125 22.11 -16.27 -21.72
C ARG A 125 23.14 -16.01 -20.65
N GLY A 126 23.63 -17.07 -20.02
CA GLY A 126 24.56 -16.93 -18.92
C GLY A 126 25.17 -18.24 -18.46
N THR A 127 25.78 -18.17 -17.29
CA THR A 127 26.46 -19.27 -16.62
C THR A 127 26.04 -19.31 -15.16
N ALA A 128 25.59 -20.48 -14.71
CA ALA A 128 25.45 -20.82 -13.30
C ALA A 128 26.74 -21.52 -12.84
N SER A 129 27.19 -21.20 -11.64
CA SER A 129 28.36 -21.84 -11.02
C SER A 129 28.12 -22.13 -9.55
N SER A 130 28.77 -23.18 -9.07
CA SER A 130 28.78 -23.61 -7.68
C SER A 130 29.99 -23.03 -6.94
N ASN A 131 29.88 -23.00 -5.62
CA ASN A 131 31.00 -22.71 -4.74
C ASN A 131 32.04 -23.82 -4.90
N PRO A 132 33.30 -23.49 -5.19
CA PRO A 132 34.34 -24.49 -5.43
C PRO A 132 34.77 -25.24 -4.17
N VAL A 133 34.28 -24.85 -2.99
CA VAL A 133 34.50 -25.53 -1.72
C VAL A 133 33.28 -26.39 -1.40
N THR A 134 32.09 -25.78 -1.32
CA THR A 134 30.89 -26.47 -0.80
C THR A 134 30.03 -27.16 -1.87
N GLY A 135 30.31 -26.93 -3.15
CA GLY A 135 29.51 -27.41 -4.29
C GLY A 135 28.07 -26.89 -4.40
N LYS A 136 27.66 -26.00 -3.51
CA LYS A 136 26.33 -25.37 -3.53
C LYS A 136 26.26 -24.30 -4.61
N PRO A 137 25.07 -23.99 -5.17
CA PRO A 137 24.88 -22.85 -6.07
C PRO A 137 25.49 -21.57 -5.47
N ALA A 138 26.28 -20.84 -6.26
CA ALA A 138 27.01 -19.67 -5.78
C ALA A 138 26.74 -18.43 -6.63
N THR A 139 26.95 -18.50 -7.95
CA THR A 139 26.76 -17.33 -8.82
C THR A 139 25.99 -17.67 -10.09
N LEU A 140 25.20 -16.70 -10.53
CA LEU A 140 24.46 -16.71 -11.78
C LEU A 140 24.77 -15.40 -12.52
N SER A 141 25.39 -15.48 -13.69
CA SER A 141 25.81 -14.29 -14.44
C SER A 141 25.58 -14.47 -15.94
N GLY A 142 25.44 -13.38 -16.68
CA GLY A 142 25.15 -13.47 -18.10
C GLY A 142 24.75 -12.13 -18.70
N ASN A 143 24.02 -12.18 -19.81
CA ASN A 143 23.45 -11.03 -20.48
C ASN A 143 22.02 -11.31 -20.91
N TYR A 144 21.21 -10.25 -20.98
CA TYR A 144 19.92 -10.28 -21.68
C TYR A 144 19.89 -9.25 -22.81
N THR A 145 19.16 -9.55 -23.88
CA THR A 145 19.01 -8.66 -25.04
C THR A 145 18.37 -7.32 -24.64
N SER A 146 18.78 -6.21 -25.25
CA SER A 146 18.18 -4.89 -24.99
C SER A 146 16.65 -4.94 -25.14
N PRO A 147 15.86 -4.45 -24.17
CA PRO A 147 14.40 -4.40 -24.23
C PRO A 147 13.94 -3.26 -25.17
N ALA A 148 14.02 -3.49 -26.47
CA ALA A 148 13.67 -2.50 -27.49
C ALA A 148 12.26 -1.92 -27.28
N ALA A 149 12.07 -0.64 -27.63
CA ALA A 149 10.82 0.13 -27.47
C ALA A 149 10.37 0.43 -26.02
N THR A 150 11.24 0.19 -25.03
CA THR A 150 11.05 0.63 -23.64
C THR A 150 12.05 1.71 -23.25
N ALA A 151 11.78 2.45 -22.18
CA ALA A 151 12.70 3.42 -21.59
C ALA A 151 14.04 2.79 -21.12
N ALA A 152 14.07 1.48 -20.88
CA ALA A 152 15.27 0.74 -20.51
C ALA A 152 16.14 0.33 -21.71
N ALA A 153 15.75 0.63 -22.95
CA ALA A 153 16.49 0.25 -24.14
C ALA A 153 17.82 1.03 -24.27
N THR A 154 18.93 0.31 -24.39
CA THR A 154 20.26 0.88 -24.64
C THR A 154 20.84 0.50 -26.00
N GLY A 155 20.13 -0.36 -26.75
CA GLY A 155 20.62 -0.91 -28.02
C GLY A 155 21.69 -2.00 -27.87
N THR A 156 22.13 -2.30 -26.64
CA THR A 156 23.17 -3.30 -26.35
C THR A 156 22.68 -4.31 -25.32
N PRO A 157 23.15 -5.58 -25.35
CA PRO A 157 22.84 -6.54 -24.30
C PRO A 157 23.25 -6.01 -22.92
N THR A 158 22.38 -6.18 -21.93
CA THR A 158 22.66 -5.79 -20.56
C THR A 158 23.21 -6.98 -19.80
N SER A 159 24.40 -6.82 -19.22
CA SER A 159 25.02 -7.84 -18.37
C SER A 159 24.33 -7.91 -17.01
N PHE A 160 24.41 -9.07 -16.37
CA PHE A 160 24.00 -9.23 -14.97
C PHE A 160 24.92 -10.21 -14.25
N LYS A 161 25.01 -10.03 -12.93
CA LYS A 161 25.74 -10.91 -12.03
C LYS A 161 25.02 -10.95 -10.69
N MET A 162 24.62 -12.14 -10.28
CA MET A 162 23.90 -12.39 -9.03
C MET A 162 24.59 -13.50 -8.24
N SER A 163 24.46 -13.42 -6.93
CA SER A 163 24.92 -14.40 -5.97
C SER A 163 23.73 -15.12 -5.34
N TYR A 164 23.94 -16.36 -4.93
CA TYR A 164 22.92 -17.14 -4.25
C TYR A 164 22.57 -16.49 -2.91
N SER A 165 21.30 -16.14 -2.71
CA SER A 165 20.89 -15.35 -1.55
C SER A 165 20.85 -16.18 -0.27
N ALA A 166 21.19 -15.55 0.86
CA ALA A 166 20.98 -16.13 2.18
C ALA A 166 19.50 -16.31 2.52
N LEU A 167 18.58 -15.66 1.79
CA LEU A 167 17.13 -15.81 1.92
C LEU A 167 16.66 -17.26 1.65
N ASN A 168 17.45 -18.05 0.92
CA ASN A 168 17.19 -19.46 0.70
C ASN A 168 17.33 -20.33 1.97
N ASN A 169 17.87 -19.78 3.07
CA ASN A 169 18.06 -20.50 4.34
C ASN A 169 17.00 -20.13 5.39
N TYR A 170 16.00 -19.33 5.04
CA TYR A 170 14.90 -18.96 5.95
C TYR A 170 13.66 -19.81 5.66
N PRO A 171 12.87 -20.18 6.68
CA PRO A 171 11.65 -20.98 6.46
C PRO A 171 10.52 -20.13 5.85
N ALA A 172 9.60 -20.78 5.12
CA ALA A 172 8.28 -20.19 4.83
C ALA A 172 7.22 -20.81 5.72
N ARG A 173 6.58 -19.95 6.50
CA ARG A 173 5.39 -20.30 7.29
C ARG A 173 4.34 -19.20 7.16
N ALA A 174 3.08 -19.57 7.33
CA ALA A 174 1.96 -18.63 7.21
C ALA A 174 1.98 -17.55 8.31
N ASP A 175 2.44 -17.89 9.52
CA ASP A 175 2.61 -16.96 10.65
C ASP A 175 3.72 -15.92 10.42
N LEU A 176 4.75 -16.27 9.64
CA LEU A 176 5.81 -15.35 9.23
C LEU A 176 5.33 -14.40 8.13
N LEU A 177 4.50 -14.89 7.21
CA LEU A 177 3.95 -14.08 6.13
C LEU A 177 2.85 -13.13 6.61
N ALA A 178 2.06 -13.52 7.61
CA ALA A 178 0.94 -12.73 8.08
C ALA A 178 1.40 -11.35 8.60
N GLY A 179 0.77 -10.29 8.09
CA GLY A 179 1.14 -8.92 8.39
C GLY A 179 0.68 -7.94 7.32
N THR A 180 0.96 -6.66 7.55
CA THR A 180 0.74 -5.60 6.57
C THR A 180 2.08 -5.16 6.01
N TYR A 181 2.15 -5.03 4.70
CA TYR A 181 3.33 -4.63 3.96
C TYR A 181 3.03 -3.40 3.13
N ARG A 182 4.01 -2.51 3.04
CA ARG A 182 3.88 -1.24 2.35
C ARG A 182 5.11 -0.95 1.53
N GLY A 183 4.91 -0.46 0.33
CA GLY A 183 6.01 -0.07 -0.53
C GLY A 183 5.66 1.14 -1.38
N SER A 184 6.70 1.85 -1.76
CA SER A 184 6.65 2.86 -2.80
C SER A 184 6.78 2.21 -4.18
N GLY A 185 6.15 2.78 -5.18
CA GLY A 185 6.63 2.73 -6.57
C GLY A 185 6.22 1.52 -7.39
N LEU A 186 4.99 1.56 -7.92
CA LEU A 186 4.72 1.16 -9.30
C LEU A 186 3.84 2.23 -9.95
N PHE A 187 4.17 2.65 -11.17
CA PHE A 187 3.40 3.67 -11.92
C PHE A 187 3.18 4.98 -11.16
N GLY A 188 4.14 5.40 -10.33
CA GLY A 188 4.02 6.60 -9.48
C GLY A 188 3.27 6.39 -8.16
N GLY A 189 2.82 5.17 -7.86
CA GLY A 189 1.93 4.91 -6.73
C GLY A 189 2.50 4.05 -5.63
N SER A 190 1.98 4.26 -4.42
CA SER A 190 2.25 3.40 -3.28
C SER A 190 1.30 2.21 -3.25
N TRP A 191 1.67 1.19 -2.50
CA TRP A 191 0.83 0.02 -2.28
C TRP A 191 0.85 -0.38 -0.81
N VAL A 192 -0.28 -0.94 -0.37
CA VAL A 192 -0.45 -1.50 0.97
C VAL A 192 -1.19 -2.81 0.82
N LEU A 193 -0.57 -3.91 1.21
CA LEU A 193 -1.18 -5.24 1.20
C LEU A 193 -1.14 -5.83 2.61
N SER A 194 -2.26 -6.38 3.05
CA SER A 194 -2.40 -7.14 4.28
C SER A 194 -2.58 -8.61 3.94
N ILE A 195 -1.84 -9.46 4.63
CA ILE A 195 -1.91 -10.91 4.49
C ILE A 195 -2.38 -11.49 5.82
N SER A 196 -3.50 -12.21 5.79
CA SER A 196 -4.04 -12.86 6.99
C SER A 196 -3.22 -14.11 7.36
N LEU A 197 -3.41 -14.63 8.58
CA LEU A 197 -2.83 -15.93 8.99
C LEU A 197 -3.27 -17.11 8.11
N ARG A 198 -4.39 -16.98 7.39
CA ARG A 198 -4.87 -17.97 6.42
C ARG A 198 -4.31 -17.74 5.01
N GLY A 199 -3.44 -16.75 4.83
CA GLY A 199 -2.87 -16.38 3.54
C GLY A 199 -3.81 -15.57 2.66
N THR A 200 -4.90 -14.99 3.18
CA THR A 200 -5.75 -14.09 2.38
C THR A 200 -5.04 -12.77 2.17
N VAL A 201 -4.88 -12.35 0.91
CA VAL A 201 -4.30 -11.06 0.52
C VAL A 201 -5.42 -10.06 0.30
N SER A 202 -5.32 -8.88 0.92
CA SER A 202 -6.22 -7.76 0.67
C SER A 202 -5.48 -6.43 0.75
N GLY A 203 -5.95 -5.40 0.04
CA GLY A 203 -5.34 -4.07 0.14
C GLY A 203 -5.49 -3.26 -1.12
N ARG A 204 -4.47 -2.45 -1.44
CA ARG A 204 -4.43 -1.62 -2.65
C ARG A 204 -3.06 -1.59 -3.29
N VAL A 205 -3.04 -1.51 -4.62
CA VAL A 205 -1.88 -1.16 -5.42
C VAL A 205 -2.28 0.05 -6.27
N GLY A 206 -1.75 1.22 -5.92
CA GLY A 206 -2.26 2.49 -6.43
C GLY A 206 -3.75 2.65 -6.15
N ASN A 207 -4.53 2.88 -7.20
CA ASN A 207 -5.98 3.04 -7.11
C ASN A 207 -6.77 1.72 -7.10
N CYS A 208 -6.15 0.60 -7.48
CA CYS A 208 -6.83 -0.68 -7.55
C CYS A 208 -6.90 -1.34 -6.16
N SER A 209 -8.08 -1.82 -5.78
CA SER A 209 -8.22 -2.76 -4.67
C SER A 209 -7.65 -4.11 -5.08
N VAL A 210 -7.04 -4.80 -4.14
CA VAL A 210 -6.45 -6.13 -4.33
C VAL A 210 -7.16 -7.12 -3.44
N GLN A 211 -7.50 -8.27 -3.99
CA GLN A 211 -7.93 -9.46 -3.26
C GLN A 211 -7.18 -10.67 -3.78
N GLY A 212 -6.81 -11.62 -2.93
CA GLY A 212 -6.10 -12.81 -3.42
C GLY A 212 -5.64 -13.74 -2.32
N THR A 213 -4.63 -14.53 -2.63
CA THR A 213 -4.06 -15.51 -1.71
C THR A 213 -2.54 -15.53 -1.78
N ALA A 214 -1.90 -15.86 -0.66
CA ALA A 214 -0.48 -16.06 -0.54
C ALA A 214 -0.21 -17.27 0.36
N THR A 215 0.47 -18.28 -0.16
CA THR A 215 0.68 -19.56 0.54
C THR A 215 2.15 -19.97 0.52
N PRO A 216 2.67 -20.60 1.60
CA PRO A 216 4.03 -21.15 1.61
C PRO A 216 4.22 -22.10 0.42
N ARG A 217 5.32 -21.93 -0.32
CA ARG A 217 5.61 -22.77 -1.49
C ARG A 217 6.47 -23.98 -1.14
N ALA A 218 7.40 -23.81 -0.21
CA ALA A 218 8.22 -24.89 0.36
C ALA A 218 8.57 -24.58 1.82
N PRO A 219 8.60 -25.57 2.73
CA PRO A 219 8.79 -25.35 4.16
C PRO A 219 10.14 -24.70 4.53
N ASP A 220 11.18 -24.93 3.73
CA ASP A 220 12.56 -24.51 4.04
C ASP A 220 13.05 -23.31 3.21
N SER A 221 12.16 -22.56 2.56
CA SER A 221 12.53 -21.37 1.77
C SER A 221 11.61 -20.21 2.11
N ALA A 222 12.07 -18.96 2.15
CA ALA A 222 11.24 -17.78 2.41
C ALA A 222 10.26 -17.41 1.27
N LEU A 223 9.83 -18.40 0.48
CA LEU A 223 9.11 -18.27 -0.77
C LEU A 223 7.64 -18.68 -0.62
N TYR A 224 6.79 -17.84 -1.19
CA TYR A 224 5.35 -17.98 -1.17
C TYR A 224 4.80 -17.87 -2.58
N SER A 225 3.79 -18.66 -2.91
CA SER A 225 3.00 -18.45 -4.12
C SER A 225 1.99 -17.36 -3.85
N VAL A 226 1.77 -16.46 -4.82
CA VAL A 226 0.80 -15.37 -4.70
C VAL A 226 -0.14 -15.36 -5.89
N SER A 227 -1.42 -15.12 -5.61
CA SER A 227 -2.42 -14.71 -6.58
C SER A 227 -3.05 -13.39 -6.14
N MET A 228 -3.34 -12.50 -7.09
CA MET A 228 -3.97 -11.21 -6.85
C MET A 228 -4.97 -10.91 -7.95
N SER A 229 -6.17 -10.52 -7.57
CA SER A 229 -7.21 -9.98 -8.43
C SER A 229 -7.34 -8.50 -8.15
N LEU A 230 -7.30 -7.70 -9.21
CA LEU A 230 -7.46 -6.26 -9.13
C LEU A 230 -8.94 -5.94 -9.32
N VAL A 231 -9.52 -5.35 -8.28
CA VAL A 231 -10.92 -4.95 -8.23
C VAL A 231 -10.97 -3.44 -8.03
N GLY A 232 -11.80 -2.74 -8.77
CA GLY A 232 -11.92 -1.30 -8.70
C GLY A 232 -12.82 -0.81 -9.82
N ASP A 233 -13.30 0.42 -9.72
CA ASP A 233 -14.08 1.03 -10.78
C ASP A 233 -13.20 1.36 -12.00
N GLU A 234 -13.84 1.55 -13.15
CA GLU A 234 -13.17 1.95 -14.40
C GLU A 234 -12.56 3.37 -14.31
N ALA A 235 -12.94 4.19 -13.33
CA ALA A 235 -12.43 5.55 -13.17
C ALA A 235 -11.13 5.62 -12.35
N THR A 236 -10.98 4.79 -11.32
CA THR A 236 -9.78 4.78 -10.45
C THR A 236 -8.81 3.67 -10.82
N CYS A 237 -9.29 2.45 -11.13
CA CYS A 237 -8.46 1.29 -11.52
C CYS A 237 -8.48 1.01 -13.04
N GLY A 238 -9.40 1.66 -13.77
CA GLY A 238 -9.50 1.74 -15.23
C GLY A 238 -8.95 0.56 -16.00
N PRO A 239 -7.77 0.70 -16.64
CA PRO A 239 -7.24 -0.31 -17.56
C PRO A 239 -6.94 -1.66 -16.90
N TYR A 240 -6.87 -1.73 -15.57
CA TYR A 240 -6.46 -2.92 -14.82
C TYR A 240 -7.58 -3.53 -13.98
N ALA A 241 -8.77 -2.93 -13.96
CA ALA A 241 -9.92 -3.50 -13.27
C ALA A 241 -10.31 -4.86 -13.86
N GLY A 242 -10.56 -5.85 -13.01
CA GLY A 242 -10.91 -7.21 -13.43
C GLY A 242 -9.72 -8.06 -13.91
N THR A 243 -8.49 -7.55 -13.82
CA THR A 243 -7.31 -8.36 -14.15
C THR A 243 -6.91 -9.28 -12.99
N GLN A 244 -6.32 -10.43 -13.34
CA GLN A 244 -5.75 -11.35 -12.37
C GLN A 244 -4.25 -11.48 -12.60
N GLN A 245 -3.53 -11.69 -11.52
CA GLN A 245 -2.09 -11.85 -11.51
C GLN A 245 -1.69 -13.05 -10.67
N SER A 246 -0.59 -13.67 -11.06
CA SER A 246 0.05 -14.73 -10.29
C SER A 246 1.56 -14.54 -10.26
N GLY A 247 2.18 -15.13 -9.26
CA GLY A 247 3.63 -15.18 -9.16
C GLY A 247 4.07 -15.60 -7.77
N ILE A 248 5.09 -14.93 -7.26
CA ILE A 248 5.74 -15.30 -6.00
C ILE A 248 5.90 -14.12 -5.06
N ALA A 249 6.04 -14.41 -3.77
CA ALA A 249 6.55 -13.49 -2.79
C ALA A 249 7.73 -14.06 -2.01
N VAL A 250 8.65 -13.19 -1.60
CA VAL A 250 9.84 -13.51 -0.84
C VAL A 250 9.90 -12.61 0.38
N LEU A 251 9.92 -13.19 1.59
CA LEU A 251 10.10 -12.42 2.80
C LEU A 251 11.53 -11.92 2.94
N ARG A 252 11.68 -10.69 3.41
CA ARG A 252 12.96 -10.04 3.69
C ARG A 252 13.23 -10.09 5.19
N TYR A 253 14.50 -10.23 5.52
CA TYR A 253 14.98 -10.27 6.90
C TYR A 253 16.13 -9.28 7.07
N ALA A 254 16.18 -8.60 8.22
CA ALA A 254 17.38 -7.87 8.62
C ALA A 254 18.48 -8.88 8.98
N THR A 255 19.74 -8.51 8.80
CA THR A 255 20.90 -9.35 9.17
C THR A 255 20.79 -9.79 10.62
N GLY A 256 20.77 -11.11 10.86
CA GLY A 256 20.66 -11.70 12.20
C GLY A 256 19.25 -11.76 12.80
N SER A 257 18.22 -11.28 12.08
CA SER A 257 16.82 -11.36 12.53
C SER A 257 16.12 -12.60 11.98
N GLN A 258 15.33 -13.27 12.83
CA GLN A 258 14.38 -14.32 12.44
C GLN A 258 12.96 -13.78 12.17
N THR A 259 12.76 -12.47 12.37
CA THR A 259 11.49 -11.79 12.09
C THR A 259 11.58 -11.07 10.76
N PRO A 260 10.60 -11.27 9.85
CA PRO A 260 10.55 -10.56 8.58
C PRO A 260 10.44 -9.05 8.79
N ASN A 261 11.16 -8.27 7.98
CA ASN A 261 11.09 -6.80 7.98
C ASN A 261 10.56 -6.23 6.66
N GLY A 262 10.19 -7.09 5.71
CA GLY A 262 9.70 -6.67 4.40
C GLY A 262 9.32 -7.84 3.51
N ILE A 263 8.90 -7.51 2.30
CA ILE A 263 8.48 -8.47 1.29
C ILE A 263 8.86 -7.98 -0.10
N TRP A 264 9.24 -8.92 -0.96
CA TRP A 264 9.22 -8.77 -2.40
C TRP A 264 8.07 -9.55 -2.96
N MET A 265 7.30 -9.00 -3.90
CA MET A 265 6.31 -9.75 -4.67
C MET A 265 6.55 -9.52 -6.15
N PHE A 266 6.64 -10.61 -6.90
CA PHE A 266 6.83 -10.61 -8.35
C PHE A 266 5.60 -11.24 -8.94
N THR A 267 4.80 -10.45 -9.64
CA THR A 267 3.55 -10.94 -10.22
C THR A 267 3.44 -10.51 -11.68
N ARG A 268 2.85 -11.39 -12.48
CA ARG A 268 2.56 -11.14 -13.89
C ARG A 268 1.09 -11.38 -14.15
N ASN A 269 0.54 -10.69 -15.15
CA ASN A 269 -0.82 -10.88 -15.59
C ASN A 269 -1.08 -12.34 -16.01
N THR A 270 -2.20 -12.89 -15.58
CA THR A 270 -2.76 -14.15 -16.06
C THR A 270 -3.99 -13.95 -16.94
N THR A 271 -4.81 -12.92 -16.67
CA THR A 271 -6.03 -12.64 -17.42
C THR A 271 -6.32 -11.13 -17.50
N GLY A 272 -6.76 -10.66 -18.66
CA GLY A 272 -7.14 -9.26 -18.90
C GLY A 272 -5.98 -8.42 -19.45
N THR A 273 -6.05 -7.09 -19.28
CA THR A 273 -5.02 -6.16 -19.77
C THR A 273 -3.64 -6.47 -19.19
N PRO A 274 -2.57 -6.57 -20.02
CA PRO A 274 -1.21 -6.79 -19.56
C PRO A 274 -0.77 -5.81 -18.46
N ASN A 275 -0.42 -6.36 -17.32
CA ASN A 275 0.23 -5.68 -16.20
C ASN A 275 1.23 -6.63 -15.52
N THR A 276 2.22 -6.08 -14.83
CA THR A 276 3.25 -6.82 -14.10
C THR A 276 3.71 -5.96 -12.97
N TYR A 277 3.81 -6.54 -11.77
CA TYR A 277 4.20 -5.81 -10.58
C TYR A 277 5.45 -6.43 -9.96
N VAL A 278 6.37 -5.55 -9.59
CA VAL A 278 7.44 -5.84 -8.64
C VAL A 278 7.20 -4.97 -7.42
N LEU A 279 6.61 -5.57 -6.39
CA LEU A 279 6.28 -4.89 -5.14
C LEU A 279 7.44 -5.10 -4.17
N ASN A 280 8.18 -4.02 -3.87
CA ASN A 280 9.19 -4.01 -2.81
C ASN A 280 8.65 -3.24 -1.61
N GLY A 281 8.44 -3.92 -0.48
CA GLY A 281 7.80 -3.33 0.68
C GLY A 281 8.48 -3.67 1.99
N LEU A 282 8.26 -2.81 2.97
CA LEU A 282 8.60 -3.02 4.36
C LEU A 282 7.39 -3.61 5.09
N ALA A 283 7.65 -4.45 6.08
CA ALA A 283 6.63 -4.93 6.98
C ALA A 283 6.30 -3.82 7.99
N ASP A 284 5.02 -3.52 8.16
CA ASP A 284 4.58 -2.81 9.35
C ASP A 284 4.95 -3.66 10.58
N PRO A 285 5.32 -3.04 11.72
CA PRO A 285 5.38 -3.74 12.99
C PRO A 285 4.05 -4.47 13.22
N LYS A 286 4.13 -5.68 13.78
CA LYS A 286 2.93 -6.46 14.11
C LYS A 286 2.00 -5.58 14.97
N GLN A 287 0.78 -5.34 14.47
CA GLN A 287 -0.15 -4.38 15.05
C GLN A 287 -0.91 -4.98 16.25
N PRO A 288 -1.39 -4.15 17.19
CA PRO A 288 -2.54 -4.50 18.02
C PRO A 288 -3.80 -4.54 17.16
N VAL A 289 -4.81 -5.26 17.63
CA VAL A 289 -6.14 -5.40 16.98
C VAL A 289 -6.71 -4.03 16.59
N ILE A 290 -7.23 -3.90 15.35
CA ILE A 290 -7.99 -2.72 14.87
C ILE A 290 -9.49 -2.96 15.10
N PRO A 291 -10.26 -1.96 15.59
CA PRO A 291 -9.81 -0.64 16.03
C PRO A 291 -9.02 -0.71 17.34
N SER A 292 -8.05 0.18 17.49
CA SER A 292 -7.28 0.32 18.73
C SER A 292 -8.25 0.49 19.90
N PRO A 293 -8.15 -0.31 20.97
CA PRO A 293 -9.03 -0.19 22.14
C PRO A 293 -8.77 1.11 22.93
N THR A 294 -7.65 1.79 22.66
CA THR A 294 -7.31 3.11 23.21
C THR A 294 -7.45 4.21 22.15
N PRO A 295 -8.10 5.35 22.47
CA PRO A 295 -8.09 6.55 21.63
C PRO A 295 -6.67 6.93 21.22
N LEU A 296 -6.49 7.32 19.96
CA LEU A 296 -5.15 7.69 19.49
C LEU A 296 -4.69 9.00 20.13
N SER A 297 -3.44 9.05 20.59
CA SER A 297 -2.88 10.26 21.23
C SER A 297 -2.77 11.47 20.29
N ILE A 298 -2.95 11.26 18.99
CA ILE A 298 -2.92 12.28 17.93
C ILE A 298 -4.29 12.94 17.69
N THR A 299 -5.35 12.48 18.36
CA THR A 299 -6.70 13.03 18.20
C THR A 299 -6.73 14.51 18.58
N GLY A 300 -7.31 15.32 17.69
CA GLY A 300 -7.44 16.76 17.88
C GLY A 300 -7.65 17.52 16.57
N ASN A 301 -7.71 18.84 16.70
CA ASN A 301 -7.71 19.78 15.58
C ASN A 301 -6.29 20.30 15.37
N TRP A 302 -5.86 20.39 14.11
CA TRP A 302 -4.47 20.64 13.73
C TRP A 302 -4.37 21.76 12.70
N ALA A 303 -3.30 22.54 12.78
CA ALA A 303 -2.95 23.59 11.83
C ALA A 303 -1.43 23.64 11.64
N GLY A 304 -0.96 24.00 10.45
CA GLY A 304 0.46 24.14 10.17
C GLY A 304 0.80 24.33 8.71
N THR A 305 1.96 23.80 8.30
CA THR A 305 2.54 24.05 6.99
C THR A 305 2.92 22.78 6.25
N LEU A 306 2.81 22.82 4.92
CA LEU A 306 3.32 21.84 3.98
C LEU A 306 4.71 22.24 3.48
N GLN A 307 5.59 21.26 3.36
CA GLN A 307 6.85 21.38 2.65
C GLN A 307 6.69 20.72 1.27
N LEU A 308 6.46 21.54 0.26
CA LEU A 308 6.26 21.08 -1.11
C LEU A 308 7.59 20.66 -1.76
N PRO A 309 7.62 19.61 -2.58
CA PRO A 309 8.79 19.25 -3.37
C PRO A 309 9.24 20.38 -4.30
N ALA A 310 10.54 20.37 -4.65
CA ALA A 310 11.08 21.32 -5.62
C ALA A 310 10.33 21.22 -6.96
N GLY A 311 9.84 22.37 -7.46
CA GLY A 311 9.07 22.47 -8.70
C GLY A 311 7.56 22.25 -8.55
N VAL A 312 7.07 21.86 -7.38
CA VAL A 312 5.63 21.78 -7.07
C VAL A 312 5.15 23.13 -6.55
N ARG A 313 4.15 23.72 -7.20
CA ARG A 313 3.45 24.92 -6.72
C ARG A 313 2.14 24.51 -6.05
N GLY A 314 1.81 25.11 -4.92
CA GLY A 314 0.59 24.82 -4.18
C GLY A 314 0.47 25.67 -2.92
N ASP A 315 -0.60 25.43 -2.16
CA ASP A 315 -0.79 26.09 -0.87
C ASP A 315 0.16 25.46 0.16
N GLU A 316 0.83 26.31 0.93
CA GLU A 316 1.80 25.87 1.94
C GLU A 316 1.17 25.71 3.32
N SER A 317 -0.10 26.05 3.50
CA SER A 317 -0.77 25.94 4.79
C SER A 317 -1.76 24.77 4.79
N VAL A 318 -1.79 24.03 5.90
CA VAL A 318 -2.63 22.84 6.09
C VAL A 318 -3.36 22.89 7.43
N TRP A 319 -4.61 22.44 7.42
CA TRP A 319 -5.46 22.31 8.60
C TRP A 319 -6.15 20.96 8.59
N GLY A 320 -6.71 20.55 9.71
CA GLY A 320 -7.59 19.41 9.74
C GLY A 320 -7.89 18.87 11.12
N SER A 321 -8.37 17.63 11.14
CA SER A 321 -8.79 16.95 12.34
C SER A 321 -8.39 15.47 12.28
N VAL A 322 -8.10 14.90 13.46
CA VAL A 322 -7.96 13.46 13.66
C VAL A 322 -8.93 13.01 14.75
N LEU A 323 -9.75 12.01 14.44
CA LEU A 323 -10.75 11.40 15.30
C LEU A 323 -10.13 10.32 16.22
N PRO A 324 -10.80 9.93 17.32
CA PRO A 324 -10.29 8.92 18.25
C PRO A 324 -10.05 7.54 17.66
N ASP A 325 -10.83 7.18 16.64
CA ASP A 325 -10.72 5.92 15.89
C ASP A 325 -9.64 5.97 14.79
N GLY A 326 -8.91 7.08 14.70
CA GLY A 326 -7.87 7.33 13.71
C GLY A 326 -8.37 7.92 12.40
N GLY A 327 -9.68 8.10 12.18
CA GLY A 327 -10.17 8.83 11.02
C GLY A 327 -9.53 10.21 10.94
N PHE A 328 -8.94 10.59 9.81
CA PHE A 328 -8.28 11.88 9.66
C PHE A 328 -8.74 12.57 8.38
N PHE A 329 -8.73 13.90 8.42
CA PHE A 329 -9.01 14.75 7.28
C PHE A 329 -8.15 16.01 7.37
N PHE A 330 -7.23 16.18 6.43
CA PHE A 330 -6.41 17.36 6.26
C PHE A 330 -6.77 18.09 4.98
N TYR A 331 -6.69 19.41 4.96
CA TYR A 331 -6.97 20.23 3.81
C TYR A 331 -6.10 21.47 3.74
N THR A 332 -5.90 22.01 2.54
CA THR A 332 -5.22 23.30 2.35
C THR A 332 -6.21 24.45 2.30
N ASN A 333 -5.83 25.64 2.76
CA ASN A 333 -6.66 26.84 2.59
C ASN A 333 -6.45 27.40 1.19
N SER A 334 -7.48 27.28 0.37
CA SER A 334 -7.48 27.66 -1.04
C SER A 334 -8.75 28.44 -1.32
N SER A 335 -8.64 29.45 -2.18
CA SER A 335 -9.74 30.38 -2.47
C SER A 335 -10.87 29.79 -3.30
N PHE A 336 -10.67 28.62 -3.94
CA PHE A 336 -11.61 28.08 -4.93
C PHE A 336 -12.05 26.64 -4.65
N ASN A 337 -11.09 25.73 -4.42
CA ASN A 337 -11.32 24.36 -3.93
C ASN A 337 -10.12 23.92 -3.09
N HIS A 338 -10.38 23.21 -1.99
CA HIS A 338 -9.33 22.74 -1.08
C HIS A 338 -8.68 21.47 -1.65
N ASN A 339 -7.36 21.36 -1.57
CA ASN A 339 -6.77 20.02 -1.60
C ASN A 339 -7.19 19.32 -0.32
N ALA A 340 -7.52 18.03 -0.40
CA ALA A 340 -7.98 17.27 0.76
C ALA A 340 -7.29 15.91 0.83
N LEU A 341 -6.73 15.58 1.99
CA LEU A 341 -6.13 14.29 2.30
C LEU A 341 -6.90 13.66 3.45
N TYR A 342 -7.52 12.51 3.22
CA TYR A 342 -8.34 11.87 4.24
C TYR A 342 -8.21 10.35 4.20
N GLY A 343 -8.53 9.72 5.33
CA GLY A 343 -8.46 8.27 5.49
C GLY A 343 -8.45 7.90 6.96
N ARG A 344 -7.78 6.81 7.31
CA ARG A 344 -7.60 6.38 8.69
C ARG A 344 -6.12 6.26 9.04
N LEU A 345 -5.73 6.69 10.23
CA LEU A 345 -4.40 6.48 10.81
C LEU A 345 -4.39 5.23 11.69
N ILE A 346 -3.26 4.54 11.69
CA ILE A 346 -2.97 3.40 12.56
C ILE A 346 -1.69 3.71 13.32
N ARG A 347 -1.67 3.45 14.63
CA ARG A 347 -0.51 3.66 15.50
C ARG A 347 0.45 2.47 15.43
N TYR A 348 1.75 2.74 15.36
CA TYR A 348 2.80 1.73 15.52
C TYR A 348 2.95 1.35 17.00
N GLU A 349 3.16 0.06 17.29
CA GLU A 349 3.22 -0.49 18.65
C GLU A 349 4.55 -0.23 19.38
N ASP A 350 5.51 0.43 18.73
CA ASP A 350 6.79 0.78 19.34
C ASP A 350 6.59 1.89 20.39
N ALA A 351 6.72 1.53 21.66
CA ALA A 351 6.57 2.44 22.79
C ALA A 351 7.57 3.61 22.82
N SER A 352 8.62 3.57 21.99
CA SER A 352 9.62 4.63 21.88
C SER A 352 9.23 5.76 20.92
N LEU A 353 8.30 5.52 19.98
CA LEU A 353 7.90 6.48 18.95
C LEU A 353 6.38 6.53 18.82
N ASN A 354 5.78 7.69 19.09
CA ASN A 354 4.38 7.95 18.75
C ASN A 354 4.22 8.14 17.23
N ARG A 355 4.43 7.07 16.47
CA ARG A 355 4.36 7.03 15.01
C ARG A 355 3.02 6.51 14.53
N PHE A 356 2.51 7.11 13.47
CA PHE A 356 1.23 6.83 12.86
C PHE A 356 1.40 6.72 11.36
N VAL A 357 0.70 5.78 10.74
CA VAL A 357 0.67 5.64 9.29
C VAL A 357 -0.76 5.57 8.78
N SER A 358 -1.01 5.93 7.52
CA SER A 358 -2.33 5.72 6.93
C SER A 358 -2.73 4.24 6.95
N ALA A 359 -4.01 3.92 6.89
CA ALA A 359 -4.48 2.60 6.52
C ALA A 359 -4.36 2.44 5.00
N ASN A 360 -4.90 1.35 4.46
CA ASN A 360 -4.89 1.06 3.03
C ASN A 360 -5.94 1.85 2.22
N ASP A 361 -6.63 2.82 2.82
CA ASP A 361 -7.82 3.48 2.27
C ASP A 361 -7.66 4.99 2.08
N SER A 362 -6.49 5.55 2.35
CA SER A 362 -6.29 7.00 2.29
C SER A 362 -6.30 7.53 0.87
N VAL A 363 -6.85 8.73 0.73
CA VAL A 363 -7.15 9.39 -0.53
C VAL A 363 -6.69 10.83 -0.47
N PHE A 364 -6.05 11.28 -1.54
CA PHE A 364 -5.75 12.68 -1.78
C PHE A 364 -6.61 13.19 -2.94
N PHE A 365 -7.38 14.23 -2.70
CA PHE A 365 -8.00 15.03 -3.74
C PHE A 365 -7.05 16.16 -4.11
N ASP A 366 -6.56 16.12 -5.35
CA ASP A 366 -5.74 17.15 -5.97
C ASP A 366 -6.62 18.02 -6.86
N ARG A 367 -6.81 19.27 -6.46
CA ARG A 367 -7.61 20.23 -7.25
C ARG A 367 -7.00 20.54 -8.61
N LEU A 368 -5.70 20.30 -8.81
CA LEU A 368 -4.95 20.64 -10.02
C LEU A 368 -4.75 19.43 -10.97
N ALA A 369 -5.09 18.21 -10.54
CA ALA A 369 -4.86 17.00 -11.33
C ALA A 369 -5.70 16.92 -12.62
N GLY A 370 -6.70 17.78 -12.81
CA GLY A 370 -7.61 17.79 -13.95
C GLY A 370 -7.18 18.61 -15.17
N GLY A 371 -5.89 18.85 -15.40
CA GLY A 371 -5.37 19.46 -16.64
C GLY A 371 -6.01 20.80 -17.01
N THR A 372 -5.49 21.92 -16.50
CA THR A 372 -5.71 23.29 -17.04
C THR A 372 -7.14 23.60 -17.55
N GLY A 373 -8.12 23.73 -16.66
CA GLY A 373 -9.35 24.49 -16.99
C GLY A 373 -10.66 23.99 -16.41
N ASP A 374 -10.79 22.70 -16.13
CA ASP A 374 -12.08 22.14 -15.72
C ASP A 374 -12.13 21.90 -14.20
N TYR A 375 -13.17 22.45 -13.58
CA TYR A 375 -13.43 22.64 -12.14
C TYR A 375 -13.45 21.36 -11.26
N GLN A 376 -13.07 20.19 -11.79
CA GLN A 376 -13.41 18.89 -11.22
C GLN A 376 -12.31 18.21 -10.39
N GLY A 377 -11.06 18.74 -10.38
CA GLY A 377 -9.95 18.13 -9.64
C GLY A 377 -9.78 16.62 -9.92
N GLY A 378 -9.04 15.89 -9.09
CA GLY A 378 -8.86 14.45 -9.24
C GLY A 378 -8.59 13.74 -7.92
N TYR A 379 -9.20 12.56 -7.74
CA TYR A 379 -8.94 11.71 -6.59
C TYR A 379 -7.81 10.72 -6.87
N VAL A 380 -6.86 10.66 -5.95
CA VAL A 380 -5.73 9.74 -5.94
C VAL A 380 -5.85 8.85 -4.71
N GLY A 381 -6.07 7.56 -4.90
CA GLY A 381 -6.13 6.57 -3.84
C GLY A 381 -4.77 5.97 -3.50
N GLY A 382 -4.72 5.24 -2.39
CA GLY A 382 -3.50 4.53 -1.97
C GLY A 382 -2.41 5.47 -1.45
N VAL A 383 -2.80 6.58 -0.83
CA VAL A 383 -1.87 7.59 -0.33
C VAL A 383 -1.26 7.09 0.98
N LEU A 384 0.07 7.03 1.02
CA LEU A 384 0.78 6.70 2.24
C LEU A 384 1.02 7.97 3.03
N VAL A 385 0.56 7.97 4.28
CA VAL A 385 0.90 8.96 5.30
C VAL A 385 1.81 8.27 6.30
N ASP A 386 2.88 8.96 6.69
CA ASP A 386 3.77 8.58 7.78
C ASP A 386 3.99 9.80 8.66
N ALA A 387 3.60 9.71 9.92
CA ALA A 387 3.56 10.82 10.86
C ALA A 387 4.15 10.42 12.20
N VAL A 388 4.80 11.37 12.86
CA VAL A 388 5.32 11.26 14.22
C VAL A 388 4.69 12.37 15.05
N LEU A 389 4.28 12.02 16.27
CA LEU A 389 3.70 12.91 17.24
C LEU A 389 4.70 13.19 18.38
N GLU A 390 5.08 14.44 18.52
CA GLU A 390 5.72 14.96 19.72
C GLU A 390 4.65 15.29 20.78
N SER A 391 4.94 14.96 22.03
CA SER A 391 4.04 15.18 23.17
C SER A 391 4.83 15.47 24.43
N THR A 392 4.20 16.09 25.43
CA THR A 392 4.79 16.40 26.75
C THR A 392 4.97 15.17 27.65
N GLY A 393 5.60 14.11 27.13
CA GLY A 393 5.75 12.79 27.73
C GLY A 393 4.80 11.74 27.13
N GLN A 394 4.97 10.45 27.46
CA GLN A 394 4.25 9.33 26.84
C GLN A 394 2.70 9.41 26.92
N SER A 395 2.14 10.20 27.83
CA SER A 395 0.70 10.45 27.97
C SER A 395 0.34 11.94 28.01
N GLY A 396 1.30 12.81 27.67
CA GLY A 396 1.17 14.26 27.70
C GLY A 396 0.28 14.80 26.58
N ALA A 397 0.02 16.11 26.63
CA ALA A 397 -0.64 16.79 25.53
C ALA A 397 0.23 16.73 24.26
N ALA A 398 -0.43 16.47 23.13
CA ALA A 398 0.16 16.59 21.81
C ALA A 398 0.68 18.01 21.59
N THR A 399 1.92 18.15 21.13
CA THR A 399 2.54 19.47 20.88
C THR A 399 2.82 19.71 19.41
N ARG A 400 3.21 18.67 18.68
CA ARG A 400 3.56 18.77 17.27
C ARG A 400 3.36 17.44 16.57
N MET A 401 2.79 17.49 15.38
CA MET A 401 2.67 16.37 14.46
C MET A 401 3.49 16.71 13.22
N SER A 402 4.46 15.86 12.88
CA SER A 402 5.26 16.03 11.67
C SER A 402 5.25 14.76 10.86
N GLY A 403 5.21 14.86 9.54
CA GLY A 403 5.16 13.68 8.71
C GLY A 403 5.33 14.00 7.24
N SER A 404 4.98 13.01 6.43
CA SER A 404 4.92 13.17 4.99
C SER A 404 3.81 12.33 4.39
N TYR A 405 3.38 12.73 3.19
CA TYR A 405 2.51 11.91 2.36
C TYR A 405 2.99 11.90 0.91
N SER A 406 2.70 10.80 0.21
CA SER A 406 3.11 10.61 -1.20
C SER A 406 2.02 9.92 -2.01
N TYR A 407 1.85 10.31 -3.27
CA TYR A 407 0.80 9.80 -4.15
C TYR A 407 1.25 9.61 -5.62
N VAL A 408 0.71 8.57 -6.27
CA VAL A 408 0.21 8.65 -7.67
C VAL A 408 1.01 9.47 -8.69
N SER A 409 0.48 10.67 -8.87
CA SER A 409 0.79 11.66 -9.88
C SER A 409 1.67 12.79 -9.34
N GLN A 410 2.28 12.63 -8.17
CA GLN A 410 3.02 13.69 -7.52
C GLN A 410 4.23 14.12 -8.38
N PRO A 411 4.28 15.38 -8.87
CA PRO A 411 5.36 15.83 -9.73
C PRO A 411 6.72 15.70 -9.02
N GLY A 412 7.69 15.10 -9.70
CA GLY A 412 9.05 14.90 -9.17
C GLY A 412 9.23 13.67 -8.26
N GLY A 413 8.16 12.97 -7.86
CA GLY A 413 8.24 11.71 -7.11
C GLY A 413 8.81 11.82 -5.69
N TYR A 414 8.87 13.03 -5.12
CA TYR A 414 9.27 13.27 -3.73
C TYR A 414 8.03 13.44 -2.84
N PRO A 415 8.05 13.00 -1.57
CA PRO A 415 6.92 13.14 -0.67
C PRO A 415 6.68 14.60 -0.29
N THR A 416 5.41 14.99 -0.09
CA THR A 416 5.07 16.27 0.56
C THR A 416 5.25 16.12 2.06
N GLY A 417 6.11 16.95 2.66
CA GLY A 417 6.26 17.01 4.11
C GLY A 417 5.16 17.87 4.74
N PHE A 418 4.85 17.63 6.02
CA PHE A 418 4.00 18.52 6.80
C PHE A 418 4.48 18.64 8.24
N ILE A 419 4.25 19.81 8.83
CA ILE A 419 4.47 20.09 10.25
C ILE A 419 3.23 20.83 10.75
N MET A 420 2.57 20.27 11.76
CA MET A 420 1.33 20.78 12.33
C MET A 420 1.41 20.84 13.85
N GLN A 421 0.64 21.74 14.44
CA GLN A 421 0.47 21.93 15.88
C GLN A 421 -1.04 21.91 16.21
N PRO A 422 -1.43 21.66 17.47
CA PRO A 422 -2.82 21.80 17.88
C PRO A 422 -3.34 23.18 17.52
N ASP A 423 -4.48 23.23 16.83
CA ASP A 423 -5.06 24.47 16.33
C ASP A 423 -5.72 25.25 17.49
N PRO A 424 -5.18 26.41 17.90
CA PRO A 424 -5.71 27.14 19.04
C PRO A 424 -7.11 27.69 18.81
N LEU A 425 -7.54 27.88 17.55
CA LEU A 425 -8.88 28.39 17.23
C LEU A 425 -9.99 27.39 17.57
N TYR A 426 -9.63 26.11 17.70
CA TYR A 426 -10.54 25.02 18.04
C TYR A 426 -10.25 24.43 19.42
N ALA A 427 -9.43 25.09 20.25
CA ALA A 427 -9.22 24.69 21.63
C ALA A 427 -10.49 24.95 22.46
N LEU A 428 -10.91 23.97 23.26
CA LEU A 428 -12.04 24.18 24.18
C LEU A 428 -11.66 25.23 25.23
N PRO A 429 -12.54 26.21 25.52
CA PRO A 429 -12.35 27.10 26.65
C PRO A 429 -12.32 26.32 27.97
N ALA A 430 -11.62 26.87 28.97
CA ALA A 430 -11.47 26.21 30.26
C ALA A 430 -12.84 25.91 30.92
N GLY A 431 -13.04 24.67 31.36
CA GLY A 431 -14.28 24.23 32.01
C GLY A 431 -15.44 23.92 31.06
N VAL A 432 -15.27 24.11 29.75
CA VAL A 432 -16.31 23.80 28.75
C VAL A 432 -16.29 22.32 28.40
N VAL A 433 -17.45 21.68 28.48
CA VAL A 433 -17.65 20.29 28.03
C VAL A 433 -18.32 20.30 26.66
N PRO A 434 -17.71 19.66 25.64
CA PRO A 434 -18.28 19.61 24.31
C PRO A 434 -19.63 18.90 24.34
N ASN A 435 -20.62 19.46 23.67
CA ASN A 435 -21.94 18.86 23.46
C ASN A 435 -22.59 19.49 22.22
N VAL A 436 -23.59 18.84 21.65
CA VAL A 436 -24.25 19.31 20.41
C VAL A 436 -24.90 20.68 20.60
N ASN A 437 -25.52 20.94 21.76
CA ASN A 437 -26.17 22.22 22.05
C ASN A 437 -25.20 23.42 21.95
N MET A 438 -23.90 23.21 22.20
CA MET A 438 -22.90 24.26 22.06
C MET A 438 -22.78 24.78 20.62
N ILE A 439 -22.95 23.91 19.62
CA ILE A 439 -22.79 24.25 18.20
C ILE A 439 -24.13 24.45 17.48
N VAL A 440 -25.24 24.49 18.20
CA VAL A 440 -26.54 24.88 17.62
C VAL A 440 -26.47 26.30 17.07
N GLY A 441 -27.01 26.47 15.87
CA GLY A 441 -27.06 27.75 15.17
C GLY A 441 -26.94 27.61 13.67
N THR A 442 -26.95 28.75 13.00
CA THR A 442 -26.75 28.86 11.56
C THR A 442 -25.37 29.41 11.26
N TYR A 443 -24.71 28.79 10.28
CA TYR A 443 -23.35 29.09 9.86
C TYR A 443 -23.31 29.36 8.38
N THR A 444 -22.48 30.31 7.97
CA THR A 444 -22.27 30.65 6.57
C THR A 444 -20.81 30.58 6.20
N MET A 445 -20.54 29.88 5.12
CA MET A 445 -19.26 29.91 4.45
C MET A 445 -19.42 30.75 3.18
N ALA A 446 -18.60 31.80 3.06
CA ALA A 446 -18.45 32.52 1.80
C ALA A 446 -17.91 31.56 0.73
N GLY A 447 -18.15 31.84 -0.56
CA GLY A 447 -17.84 30.94 -1.69
C GLY A 447 -16.37 30.54 -1.90
N THR A 448 -15.50 30.71 -0.92
CA THR A 448 -14.18 30.08 -0.87
C THR A 448 -14.35 28.60 -0.52
N GLY A 449 -14.50 27.76 -1.54
CA GLY A 449 -14.89 26.34 -1.44
C GLY A 449 -16.18 26.05 -2.21
N PHE A 450 -16.45 24.78 -2.54
CA PHE A 450 -17.67 24.38 -3.28
C PHE A 450 -17.84 25.05 -4.65
N GLY A 451 -16.75 25.17 -5.42
CA GLY A 451 -16.80 25.74 -6.76
C GLY A 451 -17.24 27.22 -6.79
N GLY A 452 -17.06 27.97 -5.70
CA GLY A 452 -17.44 29.39 -5.65
C GLY A 452 -18.77 29.67 -4.96
N HIS A 453 -19.51 28.66 -4.53
CA HIS A 453 -20.88 28.82 -4.03
C HIS A 453 -20.94 29.12 -2.53
N THR A 454 -21.81 30.04 -2.15
CA THR A 454 -22.08 30.31 -0.72
C THR A 454 -22.84 29.13 -0.14
N VAL A 455 -22.44 28.70 1.06
CA VAL A 455 -23.05 27.57 1.75
C VAL A 455 -23.60 28.02 3.10
N ASN A 456 -24.87 27.72 3.35
CA ASN A 456 -25.51 27.93 4.65
C ASN A 456 -25.84 26.59 5.28
N VAL A 457 -25.41 26.39 6.52
CA VAL A 457 -25.67 25.18 7.30
C VAL A 457 -26.29 25.57 8.63
N SER A 458 -27.34 24.85 9.03
CA SER A 458 -27.96 24.96 10.35
C SER A 458 -27.80 23.65 11.10
N VAL A 459 -27.39 23.75 12.36
CA VAL A 459 -27.30 22.64 13.31
C VAL A 459 -28.42 22.80 14.33
N ALA A 460 -29.29 21.80 14.44
CA ALA A 460 -30.35 21.77 15.43
C ALA A 460 -29.92 21.02 16.71
N ALA A 461 -30.71 21.17 17.78
CA ALA A 461 -30.41 20.62 19.10
C ALA A 461 -30.42 19.08 19.13
N ASP A 462 -31.12 18.44 18.19
CA ASP A 462 -31.11 16.98 18.00
C ASP A 462 -29.88 16.48 17.22
N GLY A 463 -28.98 17.39 16.81
CA GLY A 463 -27.78 17.10 16.04
C GLY A 463 -28.01 17.02 14.54
N SER A 464 -29.23 17.25 14.04
CA SER A 464 -29.47 17.32 12.59
C SER A 464 -28.73 18.50 11.96
N ILE A 465 -28.11 18.22 10.82
CA ILE A 465 -27.45 19.20 9.96
C ILE A 465 -28.34 19.38 8.74
N THR A 466 -28.76 20.60 8.49
CA THR A 466 -29.53 20.99 7.29
C THR A 466 -28.89 22.19 6.63
N GLY A 467 -29.13 22.42 5.35
CA GLY A 467 -28.55 23.59 4.70
C GLY A 467 -28.89 23.73 3.24
N THR A 468 -28.39 24.81 2.65
CA THR A 468 -28.50 25.08 1.22
C THR A 468 -27.24 25.72 0.68
N THR A 469 -26.92 25.41 -0.57
CA THR A 469 -25.91 26.11 -1.35
C THR A 469 -26.57 27.16 -2.26
N SER A 470 -25.82 28.18 -2.68
CA SER A 470 -26.34 29.22 -3.57
C SER A 470 -26.74 28.72 -4.97
N ASN A 471 -26.29 27.52 -5.37
CA ASN A 471 -26.71 26.83 -6.60
C ASN A 471 -27.86 25.82 -6.36
N GLY A 472 -28.49 25.82 -5.18
CA GLY A 472 -29.73 25.07 -4.94
C GLY A 472 -29.55 23.59 -4.56
N CYS A 473 -28.37 23.19 -4.05
CA CYS A 473 -28.24 21.91 -3.37
C CYS A 473 -28.81 22.02 -1.96
N GLU A 474 -29.62 21.05 -1.57
CA GLU A 474 -30.00 20.84 -0.17
C GLU A 474 -28.92 20.02 0.53
N ILE A 475 -28.59 20.38 1.76
CA ILE A 475 -27.58 19.70 2.59
C ILE A 475 -28.31 18.97 3.70
N VAL A 476 -27.91 17.72 3.93
CA VAL A 476 -28.38 16.89 5.04
C VAL A 476 -27.20 16.24 5.73
N GLY A 477 -27.33 15.97 7.03
CA GLY A 477 -26.33 15.24 7.82
C GLY A 477 -26.75 15.13 9.27
N THR A 478 -25.94 14.47 10.09
CA THR A 478 -26.20 14.33 11.53
C THR A 478 -24.91 14.32 12.33
N LEU A 479 -24.93 14.98 13.50
CA LEU A 479 -23.87 14.94 14.49
C LEU A 479 -24.15 13.82 15.50
N LEU A 480 -23.24 12.86 15.57
CA LEU A 480 -23.25 11.81 16.58
C LEU A 480 -22.41 12.23 17.78
N GLY A 481 -23.00 13.05 18.67
CA GLY A 481 -22.44 13.35 20.00
C GLY A 481 -20.95 13.74 20.02
N THR A 482 -20.34 13.62 21.20
CA THR A 482 -18.89 13.79 21.37
C THR A 482 -18.18 12.48 21.13
N THR A 483 -16.97 12.56 20.58
CA THR A 483 -16.12 11.38 20.42
C THR A 483 -15.49 11.00 21.76
N ASP A 484 -15.91 9.86 22.32
CA ASP A 484 -15.43 9.35 23.61
C ASP A 484 -13.93 9.04 23.56
N SER A 485 -13.12 10.02 23.95
CA SER A 485 -11.65 9.91 24.02
C SER A 485 -11.10 9.90 25.45
N GLY A 486 -11.98 9.89 26.46
CA GLY A 486 -11.61 10.08 27.87
C GLY A 486 -11.10 11.49 28.19
N LYS A 487 -11.06 12.40 27.22
CA LYS A 487 -10.76 13.83 27.36
C LYS A 487 -11.82 14.67 26.62
N PRO A 488 -12.28 15.81 27.17
CA PRO A 488 -13.16 16.70 26.42
C PRO A 488 -12.40 17.25 25.21
N GLN A 489 -12.86 16.93 24.01
CA GLN A 489 -12.31 17.44 22.75
C GLN A 489 -13.38 18.16 21.94
N ASN A 490 -13.01 19.25 21.29
CA ASN A 490 -13.86 19.97 20.33
C ASN A 490 -13.92 19.20 18.99
N LEU A 491 -14.46 17.98 19.05
CA LEU A 491 -14.61 17.07 17.93
C LEU A 491 -15.94 16.32 18.05
N TYR A 492 -16.77 16.51 17.04
CA TYR A 492 -18.07 15.89 16.89
C TYR A 492 -18.02 14.96 15.69
N ARG A 493 -18.56 13.74 15.83
CA ARG A 493 -18.64 12.82 14.69
C ARG A 493 -19.78 13.27 13.77
N VAL A 494 -19.52 13.32 12.47
CA VAL A 494 -20.51 13.64 11.45
C VAL A 494 -20.79 12.40 10.64
N GLU A 495 -22.06 12.07 10.47
CA GLU A 495 -22.53 10.97 9.63
C GLU A 495 -23.64 11.43 8.69
N ALA A 496 -23.91 10.58 7.70
CA ALA A 496 -24.95 10.79 6.70
C ALA A 496 -24.87 12.13 5.96
N PHE A 497 -23.70 12.78 5.91
CA PHE A 497 -23.56 14.11 5.31
C PHE A 497 -23.64 14.00 3.78
N GLY A 498 -24.52 14.75 3.15
CA GLY A 498 -24.74 14.63 1.71
C GLY A 498 -25.48 15.81 1.10
N TYR A 499 -25.57 15.77 -0.22
CA TYR A 499 -26.28 16.76 -1.02
C TYR A 499 -27.48 16.11 -1.68
N LEU A 500 -28.59 16.81 -1.71
CA LEU A 500 -29.81 16.42 -2.39
C LEU A 500 -30.15 17.47 -3.45
N ALA A 501 -30.76 17.04 -4.55
CA ALA A 501 -31.35 17.97 -5.50
C ALA A 501 -32.55 18.63 -4.81
N SER A 502 -32.61 19.96 -4.82
CA SER A 502 -33.76 20.64 -4.21
C SER A 502 -35.04 20.29 -4.95
N THR A 503 -36.14 20.10 -4.21
CA THR A 503 -37.47 19.85 -4.78
C THR A 503 -38.13 21.11 -5.36
N LEU A 504 -37.50 22.30 -5.22
CA LEU A 504 -38.08 23.61 -5.53
C LEU A 504 -37.45 24.32 -6.75
N VAL A 505 -36.70 23.61 -7.59
CA VAL A 505 -35.89 24.22 -8.65
C VAL A 505 -36.75 24.60 -9.88
N PRO A 506 -36.74 25.87 -10.34
CA PRO A 506 -37.31 26.24 -11.64
C PRO A 506 -36.59 25.50 -12.78
N SER A 507 -37.32 25.13 -13.83
CA SER A 507 -36.91 24.29 -14.99
C SER A 507 -35.65 24.73 -15.77
N ASN A 508 -34.99 25.82 -15.38
CA ASN A 508 -33.94 26.51 -16.12
C ASN A 508 -32.67 26.71 -15.27
N THR A 509 -32.60 26.10 -14.08
CA THR A 509 -31.44 26.23 -13.19
C THR A 509 -30.49 25.05 -13.41
N ILE A 510 -29.19 25.31 -13.46
CA ILE A 510 -28.16 24.26 -13.42
C ILE A 510 -28.39 23.49 -12.10
N GLY A 511 -28.76 22.21 -12.18
CA GLY A 511 -29.14 21.40 -11.03
C GLY A 511 -28.00 21.16 -10.04
N CYS A 512 -28.30 20.53 -8.91
CA CYS A 512 -27.28 20.19 -7.90
C CYS A 512 -26.36 19.06 -8.41
N GLU A 513 -25.23 19.39 -9.02
CA GLU A 513 -24.23 18.41 -9.50
C GLU A 513 -23.68 17.51 -8.37
N LEU A 514 -23.63 18.04 -7.15
CA LEU A 514 -23.18 17.33 -5.95
C LEU A 514 -24.18 16.27 -5.44
N SER A 515 -25.45 16.32 -5.89
CA SER A 515 -26.52 15.44 -5.38
C SER A 515 -26.35 13.97 -5.75
N THR A 516 -25.51 13.68 -6.74
CA THR A 516 -25.19 12.31 -7.14
C THR A 516 -24.11 11.68 -6.27
N GLY A 517 -23.44 12.46 -5.40
CA GLY A 517 -22.31 12.01 -4.60
C GLY A 517 -22.68 11.04 -3.47
N PRO A 518 -21.69 10.29 -2.92
CA PRO A 518 -21.91 9.43 -1.76
C PRO A 518 -22.39 10.20 -0.54
N SER A 519 -23.05 9.46 0.36
CA SER A 519 -23.11 9.84 1.76
C SER A 519 -21.71 9.88 2.37
N GLN A 520 -21.41 10.92 3.13
CA GLN A 520 -20.10 11.24 3.67
C GLN A 520 -20.11 11.14 5.20
N SER A 521 -18.94 10.90 5.77
CA SER A 521 -18.72 10.89 7.22
C SER A 521 -17.39 11.56 7.57
N GLY A 522 -17.26 12.01 8.80
CA GLY A 522 -16.04 12.67 9.26
C GLY A 522 -16.23 13.39 10.59
N ALA A 523 -15.78 14.64 10.66
CA ALA A 523 -15.70 15.40 11.89
C ALA A 523 -16.27 16.81 11.75
N ALA A 524 -16.79 17.35 12.85
CA ALA A 524 -17.05 18.77 13.02
C ALA A 524 -16.35 19.33 14.25
N ALA A 525 -16.07 20.62 14.24
CA ALA A 525 -15.43 21.33 15.36
C ALA A 525 -15.91 22.79 15.43
N ALA A 526 -16.18 23.28 16.63
CA ALA A 526 -16.59 24.66 16.87
C ALA A 526 -15.38 25.62 16.76
N LEU A 527 -15.56 26.78 16.14
CA LEU A 527 -14.60 27.87 16.26
C LEU A 527 -14.98 28.73 17.45
N PHE A 528 -14.02 29.10 18.30
CA PHE A 528 -14.27 29.97 19.45
C PHE A 528 -13.72 31.38 19.22
N ASP A 529 -14.45 32.40 19.67
CA ASP A 529 -13.91 33.76 19.81
C ASP A 529 -13.02 33.89 21.06
N GLN A 530 -12.45 35.08 21.26
CA GLN A 530 -11.58 35.37 22.41
C GLN A 530 -12.31 35.28 23.76
N GLU A 531 -13.64 35.38 23.77
CA GLU A 531 -14.47 35.24 24.95
C GLU A 531 -14.96 33.78 25.18
N GLY A 532 -14.54 32.84 24.35
CA GLY A 532 -14.91 31.43 24.46
C GLY A 532 -16.32 31.11 23.96
N ARG A 533 -16.95 32.00 23.18
CA ARG A 533 -18.25 31.76 22.53
C ARG A 533 -18.03 31.17 21.15
N VAL A 534 -18.98 30.35 20.70
CA VAL A 534 -18.93 29.76 19.36
C VAL A 534 -19.14 30.86 18.31
N SER A 535 -18.12 31.11 17.52
CA SER A 535 -18.07 32.12 16.45
C SER A 535 -18.11 31.49 15.06
N GLY A 536 -17.96 30.18 14.95
CA GLY A 536 -17.96 29.46 13.68
C GLY A 536 -18.02 27.95 13.83
N LEU A 537 -18.05 27.26 12.70
CA LEU A 537 -18.14 25.81 12.61
C LEU A 537 -17.30 25.29 11.45
N ARG A 538 -16.50 24.26 11.71
CA ARG A 538 -15.83 23.46 10.69
C ARG A 538 -16.51 22.11 10.55
N ILE A 539 -16.78 21.66 9.33
CA ILE A 539 -17.25 20.30 9.00
C ILE A 539 -16.33 19.75 7.91
N LEU A 540 -15.71 18.61 8.17
CA LEU A 540 -14.81 17.89 7.27
C LEU A 540 -15.36 16.48 7.06
N THR A 541 -15.86 16.17 5.87
CA THR A 541 -16.44 14.85 5.58
C THR A 541 -15.98 14.31 4.23
N ALA A 542 -15.92 12.99 4.12
CA ALA A 542 -15.64 12.30 2.86
C ALA A 542 -16.48 11.03 2.73
N GLY A 543 -16.68 10.59 1.49
CA GLY A 543 -17.49 9.42 1.16
C GLY A 543 -17.01 8.69 -0.10
N LEU A 544 -17.38 7.42 -0.19
CA LEU A 544 -17.14 6.54 -1.33
C LEU A 544 -18.40 5.70 -1.57
N GLN A 545 -18.97 5.79 -2.77
CA GLN A 545 -20.05 4.88 -3.18
C GLN A 545 -19.48 3.54 -3.65
N VAL A 546 -20.32 2.51 -3.70
CA VAL A 546 -19.98 1.20 -4.28
C VAL A 546 -19.55 1.32 -5.74
N SER A 547 -20.13 2.27 -6.48
CA SER A 547 -19.77 2.61 -7.86
C SER A 547 -18.35 3.19 -8.00
N GLY A 548 -17.69 3.53 -6.89
CA GLY A 548 -16.36 4.13 -6.85
C GLY A 548 -16.36 5.67 -6.85
N GLN A 549 -17.54 6.30 -7.04
CA GLN A 549 -17.69 7.75 -6.95
C GLN A 549 -17.30 8.25 -5.55
N ARG A 550 -16.46 9.29 -5.51
CA ARG A 550 -15.99 9.94 -4.28
C ARG A 550 -16.53 11.34 -4.16
N ALA A 551 -16.81 11.74 -2.92
CA ALA A 551 -17.08 13.12 -2.57
C ALA A 551 -16.35 13.48 -1.28
N HIS A 552 -16.02 14.76 -1.14
CA HIS A 552 -15.54 15.32 0.10
C HIS A 552 -16.14 16.72 0.30
N THR A 553 -16.19 17.16 1.54
CA THR A 553 -16.74 18.43 1.98
C THR A 553 -15.76 19.05 2.95
N VAL A 554 -15.36 20.28 2.66
CA VAL A 554 -14.68 21.17 3.59
C VAL A 554 -15.57 22.38 3.79
N PHE A 555 -16.20 22.46 4.95
CA PHE A 555 -16.98 23.63 5.37
C PHE A 555 -16.29 24.31 6.54
N VAL A 556 -16.11 25.62 6.44
CA VAL A 556 -15.55 26.49 7.49
C VAL A 556 -16.37 27.77 7.47
N GLY A 557 -17.43 27.79 8.28
CA GLY A 557 -18.42 28.86 8.29
C GLY A 557 -18.36 29.72 9.55
N THR A 558 -18.72 30.99 9.43
CA THR A 558 -18.95 31.89 10.56
C THR A 558 -20.38 31.78 11.05
N LYS A 559 -20.58 31.91 12.36
CA LYS A 559 -21.92 31.91 12.96
C LYS A 559 -22.66 33.19 12.59
N ARG A 560 -23.95 33.07 12.25
CA ARG A 560 -24.86 34.19 11.98
C ARG A 560 -25.57 34.68 13.23
#